data_AF-A0A9N9H584-F1
#
_entry.id   AF-A0A9N9H584-F1
#
_cell.length_a   1.000
_cell.length_b   1.000
_cell.length_c   1.000
_cell.angle_alpha   90.00
_cell.angle_beta   90.00
_cell.angle_gamma   90.00
#
_symmetry.space_group_name_H-M   'P 1'
#
loop_
_entity.id
_entity.type
_entity.pdbx_description
1 polymer ?
#
loop_
_entity_poly.entity_id
_entity_poly.type
_entity_poly.pdbx_seq_one_letter_code
_entity_poly.pdbx_strand_id
1 'polypeptide(L)'
;MAASTFSDVIVSEDIRKRFLISSIVLGFTHLTFEIRQFIYDPIKWIIDPWNYLDLGAFLVPTITSIYWLVLENGTIAPNSSFVQKPDMNTNMFTDYGTSVLSMYLYLIGDPNALSNWEYKNNSQLTILMVLFSLLIAVYLMNLLIGLLSNAIEEDNNRVSYYHADVDETRRKIKELIKDGEWNSDKFSEMKQKLLNKLRIQDK
;
A
#
# COMPACT_ATOMS: atom_id res chain seq x y z
N MET A 1 46.83 24.00 26.16
CA MET A 1 46.04 23.03 26.94
C MET A 1 44.82 23.77 27.48
N ALA A 2 43.72 23.77 26.71
CA ALA A 2 42.35 24.19 27.08
C ALA A 2 41.54 24.40 25.78
N ALA A 3 41.06 23.30 25.18
CA ALA A 3 40.13 23.34 24.05
C ALA A 3 39.35 22.01 23.96
N SER A 4 38.70 21.59 25.05
CA SER A 4 37.87 20.36 25.03
C SER A 4 36.68 20.39 25.98
N THR A 5 36.09 21.56 26.24
CA THR A 5 34.97 21.70 27.18
C THR A 5 33.68 22.21 26.50
N PHE A 6 33.49 21.87 25.22
CA PHE A 6 32.34 22.37 24.44
C PHE A 6 31.50 21.29 23.73
N SER A 7 31.81 19.99 23.91
CA SER A 7 31.06 18.89 23.27
C SER A 7 30.03 18.22 24.18
N ASP A 8 30.13 18.32 25.51
CA ASP A 8 29.19 17.68 26.46
C ASP A 8 27.86 18.44 26.64
N VAL A 9 27.60 19.48 25.83
CA VAL A 9 26.47 20.42 26.00
C VAL A 9 25.32 20.20 25.00
N ILE A 10 25.45 19.31 23.99
CA ILE A 10 24.56 19.42 22.80
C ILE A 10 23.12 18.89 23.01
N VAL A 11 22.84 17.89 23.84
CA VAL A 11 21.47 17.61 24.37
C VAL A 11 21.64 16.83 25.67
N SER A 12 21.15 17.34 26.80
CA SER A 12 21.16 16.55 28.05
C SER A 12 20.33 15.27 27.88
N GLU A 13 20.83 14.14 28.36
CA GLU A 13 20.18 12.82 28.26
C GLU A 13 18.68 12.82 28.61
N ASP A 14 18.29 13.60 29.61
CA ASP A 14 16.89 13.77 30.03
C ASP A 14 16.00 14.41 28.96
N ILE A 15 16.54 15.35 28.18
CA ILE A 15 15.83 16.02 27.09
C ILE A 15 15.69 15.04 25.91
N ARG A 16 16.74 14.27 25.58
CA ARG A 16 16.70 13.24 24.54
C ARG A 16 15.60 12.21 24.84
N LYS A 17 15.54 11.69 26.07
CA LYS A 17 14.51 10.73 26.49
C LYS A 17 13.10 11.31 26.39
N ARG A 18 12.89 12.58 26.77
CA ARG A 18 11.59 13.26 26.61
C ARG A 18 11.17 13.36 25.14
N PHE A 19 12.10 13.68 24.23
CA PHE A 19 11.82 13.71 22.79
C PHE A 19 11.45 12.33 22.25
N LEU A 20 12.18 11.27 22.63
CA LEU A 20 11.88 9.89 22.20
C LEU A 20 10.50 9.43 22.70
N ILE A 21 10.16 9.72 23.95
CA ILE A 21 8.82 9.43 24.51
C ILE A 21 7.73 10.19 23.75
N SER A 22 7.95 11.47 23.43
CA SER A 22 6.97 12.27 22.68
C SER A 22 6.73 11.72 21.26
N SER A 23 7.80 11.27 20.59
CA SER A 23 7.74 10.62 19.27
C SER A 23 6.89 9.34 19.30
N ILE A 24 7.06 8.51 20.34
CA ILE A 24 6.27 7.29 20.53
C ILE A 24 4.79 7.60 20.75
N VAL A 25 4.47 8.58 21.60
CA VAL A 25 3.08 8.98 21.87
C VAL A 25 2.40 9.51 20.60
N LEU A 26 3.10 10.33 19.81
CA LEU A 26 2.60 10.82 18.53
C LEU A 26 2.38 9.67 17.54
N GLY A 27 3.32 8.73 17.45
CA GLY A 27 3.20 7.53 16.62
C GLY A 27 1.98 6.68 16.94
N PHE A 28 1.73 6.39 18.22
CA PHE A 28 0.54 5.65 18.66
C PHE A 28 -0.77 6.41 18.39
N THR A 29 -0.75 7.74 18.55
CA THR A 29 -1.91 8.58 18.26
C THR A 29 -2.27 8.51 16.77
N HIS A 30 -1.28 8.64 15.88
CA HIS A 30 -1.49 8.51 14.44
C HIS A 30 -1.91 7.10 14.01
N LEU A 31 -1.33 6.07 14.60
CA LEU A 31 -1.74 4.67 14.35
C LEU A 31 -3.23 4.46 14.61
N THR A 32 -3.79 5.09 15.65
CA THR A 32 -5.22 5.02 15.97
C THR A 32 -6.08 5.64 14.88
N PHE A 33 -5.62 6.74 14.26
CA PHE A 33 -6.31 7.36 13.13
C PHE A 33 -6.30 6.45 11.89
N GLU A 34 -5.17 5.83 11.57
CA GLU A 34 -5.05 4.93 10.41
C GLU A 34 -5.92 3.68 10.56
N ILE A 35 -5.91 3.05 11.74
CA ILE A 35 -6.76 1.89 12.03
C ILE A 35 -8.25 2.24 11.84
N ARG A 36 -8.66 3.44 12.26
CA ARG A 36 -10.05 3.88 12.08
C ARG A 36 -10.40 4.07 10.60
N GLN A 37 -9.50 4.62 9.79
CA GLN A 37 -9.74 4.77 8.36
C GLN A 37 -9.82 3.40 7.66
N PHE A 38 -8.93 2.48 8.02
CA PHE A 38 -8.92 1.11 7.51
C PHE A 38 -10.21 0.35 7.86
N ILE A 39 -10.71 0.48 9.10
CA ILE A 39 -11.96 -0.16 9.51
C ILE A 39 -13.17 0.41 8.76
N TYR A 40 -13.18 1.71 8.46
CA TYR A 40 -14.31 2.35 7.79
C TYR A 40 -14.42 1.96 6.31
N ASP A 41 -13.30 1.96 5.58
CA ASP A 41 -13.27 1.57 4.17
C ASP A 41 -11.91 0.94 3.83
N PRO A 42 -11.78 -0.40 3.99
CA PRO A 42 -10.51 -1.08 3.83
C PRO A 42 -10.02 -1.07 2.38
N ILE A 43 -10.93 -1.07 1.39
CA ILE A 43 -10.57 -1.09 -0.04
C ILE A 43 -9.98 0.25 -0.43
N LYS A 44 -10.66 1.35 -0.07
CA LYS A 44 -10.15 2.69 -0.35
C LYS A 44 -8.83 2.95 0.35
N TRP A 45 -8.69 2.50 1.59
CA TRP A 45 -7.47 2.69 2.36
C TRP A 45 -6.27 1.95 1.74
N ILE A 46 -6.45 0.71 1.25
CA ILE A 46 -5.40 -0.10 0.61
C ILE A 46 -4.97 0.45 -0.76
N ILE A 47 -5.87 1.12 -1.48
CA ILE A 47 -5.61 1.63 -2.83
C ILE A 47 -4.91 3.00 -2.79
N ASP A 48 -5.10 3.79 -1.74
CA ASP A 48 -4.49 5.11 -1.65
C ASP A 48 -2.99 5.02 -1.35
N PRO A 49 -2.10 5.43 -2.29
CA PRO A 49 -0.66 5.37 -2.07
C PRO A 49 -0.18 6.30 -0.95
N TRP A 50 -0.94 7.35 -0.61
CA TRP A 50 -0.58 8.28 0.47
C TRP A 50 -0.64 7.62 1.84
N ASN A 51 -1.55 6.67 2.06
CA ASN A 51 -1.68 5.98 3.35
C ASN A 51 -0.44 5.16 3.69
N TYR A 52 0.23 4.57 2.68
CA TYR A 52 1.49 3.84 2.88
C TYR A 52 2.66 4.77 3.19
N LEU A 53 2.70 5.94 2.55
CA LEU A 53 3.70 6.96 2.83
C LEU A 53 3.54 7.52 4.25
N ASP A 54 2.30 7.82 4.66
CA ASP A 54 1.99 8.29 6.01
C ASP A 54 2.36 7.22 7.05
N LEU A 55 2.00 5.95 6.82
CA LEU A 55 2.43 4.80 7.63
C LEU A 55 3.95 4.73 7.79
N GLY A 56 4.68 4.79 6.69
CA GLY A 56 6.15 4.79 6.72
C GLY A 56 6.71 5.97 7.52
N ALA A 57 6.14 7.16 7.32
CA ALA A 57 6.60 8.39 7.95
C ALA A 57 6.45 8.38 9.48
N PHE A 58 5.43 7.74 10.05
CA PHE A 58 5.30 7.63 11.50
C PHE A 58 5.90 6.35 12.10
N LEU A 59 5.89 5.22 11.39
CA LEU A 59 6.44 3.96 11.90
C LEU A 59 7.96 4.05 12.07
N VAL A 60 8.67 4.63 11.11
CA VAL A 60 10.13 4.79 11.16
C VAL A 60 10.59 5.51 12.44
N PRO A 61 10.16 6.76 12.73
CA PRO A 61 10.59 7.46 13.94
C PRO A 61 10.09 6.78 15.23
N THR A 62 8.93 6.12 15.21
CA THR A 62 8.41 5.39 16.38
C THR A 62 9.27 4.18 16.72
N ILE A 63 9.59 3.34 15.73
CA ILE A 63 10.43 2.15 15.90
C ILE A 63 11.84 2.57 16.29
N THR A 64 12.42 3.58 15.62
CA THR A 64 13.73 4.11 15.98
C THR A 64 13.73 4.60 17.44
N SER A 65 12.68 5.30 17.88
CA SER A 65 12.60 5.80 19.26
C SER A 65 12.48 4.68 20.29
N ILE A 66 11.71 3.64 20.01
CA ILE A 66 11.60 2.44 20.86
C ILE A 66 12.95 1.72 20.94
N TYR A 67 13.60 1.51 19.80
CA TYR A 67 14.90 0.83 19.72
C TYR A 67 15.96 1.54 20.57
N TRP A 68 16.07 2.87 20.45
CA TRP A 68 17.01 3.65 21.24
C TRP A 68 16.72 3.61 22.74
N LEU A 69 15.46 3.71 23.15
CA LEU A 69 15.09 3.62 24.58
C LEU A 69 15.36 2.23 25.18
N VAL A 70 15.15 1.16 24.41
CA VAL A 70 15.38 -0.22 24.86
C VAL A 70 16.88 -0.52 24.95
N LEU A 71 17.68 -0.07 23.97
CA LEU A 71 19.14 -0.23 23.97
C LEU A 71 19.80 0.46 25.18
N GLU A 72 19.25 1.61 25.59
CA GLU A 72 19.77 2.43 26.70
C GLU A 72 19.45 1.85 28.09
N ASN A 73 18.41 1.02 28.22
CA ASN A 73 17.92 0.50 29.50
C ASN A 73 18.59 -0.82 29.96
N GLY A 74 19.53 -1.36 29.15
CA GLY A 74 20.46 -2.42 29.52
C GLY A 74 20.05 -3.87 29.19
N THR A 75 21.06 -4.65 28.78
CA THR A 75 21.13 -6.12 28.52
C THR A 75 20.77 -6.68 27.14
N ILE A 76 21.75 -6.65 26.23
CA ILE A 76 22.15 -7.86 25.47
C ILE A 76 23.67 -7.99 25.59
N ALA A 77 24.13 -9.05 26.23
CA ALA A 77 25.54 -9.40 26.31
C ALA A 77 26.10 -9.61 24.88
N PRO A 78 27.33 -9.18 24.55
CA PRO A 78 27.86 -9.19 23.18
C PRO A 78 28.26 -10.58 22.66
N ASN A 79 27.58 -11.65 23.09
CA ASN A 79 28.00 -13.03 22.86
C ASN A 79 26.86 -14.03 22.58
N SER A 80 25.77 -13.61 21.93
CA SER A 80 24.89 -14.56 21.26
C SER A 80 25.42 -14.88 19.85
N SER A 81 26.46 -15.72 19.79
CA SER A 81 26.92 -16.37 18.56
C SER A 81 25.89 -17.42 18.10
N PHE A 82 24.78 -16.96 17.53
CA PHE A 82 23.84 -17.78 16.74
C PHE A 82 23.92 -17.47 15.24
N VAL A 83 24.89 -16.65 14.82
CA VAL A 83 25.08 -16.29 13.42
C VAL A 83 26.11 -17.23 12.80
N GLN A 84 25.63 -18.11 11.92
CA GLN A 84 26.48 -18.81 10.94
C GLN A 84 27.30 -17.76 10.17
N LYS A 85 28.58 -18.03 9.87
CA LYS A 85 29.42 -17.08 9.12
C LYS A 85 28.71 -16.71 7.80
N PRO A 86 28.32 -15.45 7.59
CA PRO A 86 27.43 -15.10 6.49
C PRO A 86 28.12 -15.38 5.15
N ASP A 87 27.47 -16.18 4.30
CA ASP A 87 27.76 -16.26 2.87
C ASP A 87 26.79 -15.35 2.09
N MET A 88 26.96 -15.28 0.77
CA MET A 88 26.22 -14.37 -0.10
C MET A 88 24.69 -14.58 -0.10
N ASN A 89 24.16 -15.73 0.35
CA ASN A 89 22.72 -16.02 0.33
C ASN A 89 22.13 -16.21 1.75
N THR A 90 22.97 -16.43 2.77
CA THR A 90 22.59 -16.48 4.20
C THR A 90 22.20 -15.08 4.72
N ASN A 91 22.62 -14.02 4.03
CA ASN A 91 22.35 -12.61 4.35
C ASN A 91 20.93 -12.12 3.98
N MET A 92 20.13 -12.94 3.29
CA MET A 92 18.88 -12.47 2.70
C MET A 92 17.74 -12.31 3.70
N PHE A 93 17.81 -12.96 4.86
CA PHE A 93 16.82 -12.79 5.96
C PHE A 93 17.40 -12.10 7.19
N THR A 94 18.65 -11.62 7.13
CA THR A 94 19.30 -10.93 8.26
C THR A 94 19.04 -9.42 8.27
N ASP A 95 18.69 -8.84 7.13
CA ASP A 95 18.25 -7.44 7.03
C ASP A 95 16.77 -7.41 6.64
N TYR A 96 16.04 -6.42 7.16
CA TYR A 96 14.61 -6.29 6.92
C TYR A 96 14.31 -6.11 5.42
N GLY A 97 15.05 -5.26 4.73
CA GLY A 97 14.80 -4.97 3.31
C GLY A 97 15.05 -6.18 2.42
N THR A 98 16.13 -6.92 2.68
CA THR A 98 16.41 -8.16 1.96
C THR A 98 15.39 -9.25 2.30
N SER A 99 14.94 -9.34 3.56
CA SER A 99 13.96 -10.37 3.97
C SER A 99 12.61 -10.21 3.28
N VAL A 100 12.17 -8.96 3.10
CA VAL A 100 10.94 -8.63 2.38
C VAL A 100 11.10 -8.90 0.88
N LEU A 101 12.26 -8.59 0.29
CA LEU A 101 12.54 -8.89 -1.11
C LEU A 101 12.59 -10.40 -1.38
N SER A 102 13.24 -11.17 -0.53
CA SER A 102 13.32 -12.64 -0.64
C SER A 102 11.96 -13.29 -0.48
N MET A 103 11.13 -12.78 0.43
CA MET A 103 9.74 -13.18 0.58
C MET A 103 8.92 -12.88 -0.69
N TYR A 104 9.09 -11.70 -1.29
CA TYR A 104 8.45 -11.35 -2.56
C TYR A 104 8.90 -12.25 -3.72
N LEU A 105 10.21 -12.46 -3.88
CA LEU A 105 10.78 -13.34 -4.91
C LEU A 105 10.25 -14.77 -4.77
N TYR A 106 10.15 -15.27 -3.54
CA TYR A 106 9.55 -16.57 -3.26
C TYR A 106 8.08 -16.64 -3.68
N LEU A 107 7.27 -15.61 -3.38
CA LEU A 107 5.85 -15.57 -3.73
C LEU A 107 5.59 -15.54 -5.23
N ILE A 108 6.45 -14.90 -6.01
CA ILE A 108 6.35 -14.90 -7.48
C ILE A 108 6.97 -16.17 -8.11
N GLY A 109 7.45 -17.10 -7.28
CA GLY A 109 7.91 -18.42 -7.69
C GLY A 109 9.43 -18.55 -7.90
N ASP A 110 10.25 -17.64 -7.39
CA ASP A 110 11.71 -17.75 -7.41
C ASP A 110 12.24 -18.43 -6.13
N PRO A 111 12.60 -19.73 -6.19
CA PRO A 111 13.09 -20.47 -5.03
C PRO A 111 14.52 -20.07 -4.65
N ASN A 112 15.25 -19.31 -5.48
CA ASN A 112 16.62 -18.91 -5.18
C ASN A 112 16.71 -18.06 -3.91
N ALA A 113 15.61 -17.42 -3.52
CA ALA A 113 15.43 -16.74 -2.24
C ALA A 113 15.70 -17.64 -1.01
N LEU A 114 15.54 -18.96 -1.15
CA LEU A 114 15.71 -19.95 -0.08
C LEU A 114 16.79 -21.00 -0.40
N SER A 115 17.57 -20.79 -1.47
CA SER A 115 18.51 -21.76 -2.08
C SER A 115 19.50 -22.42 -1.12
N ASN A 116 19.88 -21.74 -0.03
CA ASN A 116 20.84 -22.23 0.97
C ASN A 116 20.23 -23.09 2.09
N TRP A 117 18.90 -23.22 2.17
CA TRP A 117 18.27 -24.02 3.22
C TRP A 117 18.18 -25.47 2.75
N GLU A 118 18.97 -26.39 3.33
CA GLU A 118 18.84 -27.82 3.03
C GLU A 118 17.48 -28.36 3.50
N TYR A 119 16.49 -28.34 2.60
CA TYR A 119 15.12 -28.83 2.82
C TYR A 119 15.08 -30.33 3.14
N LYS A 120 16.11 -31.06 2.68
CA LYS A 120 16.22 -32.52 2.78
C LYS A 120 16.36 -33.02 4.22
N ASN A 121 16.94 -32.19 5.10
CA ASN A 121 17.24 -32.57 6.48
C ASN A 121 16.24 -31.99 7.48
N ASN A 122 15.28 -31.16 7.04
CA ASN A 122 14.39 -30.40 7.92
C ASN A 122 12.93 -30.52 7.49
N SER A 123 12.24 -31.59 7.90
CA SER A 123 10.84 -31.83 7.54
C SER A 123 9.90 -30.71 8.00
N GLN A 124 10.17 -30.06 9.13
CA GLN A 124 9.35 -28.96 9.65
C GLN A 124 9.37 -27.72 8.76
N LEU A 125 10.55 -27.34 8.26
CA LEU A 125 10.73 -26.19 7.39
C LEU A 125 10.01 -26.41 6.04
N THR A 126 10.15 -27.62 5.49
CA THR A 126 9.47 -28.02 4.25
C THR A 126 7.94 -27.97 4.40
N ILE A 127 7.41 -28.47 5.52
CA ILE A 127 5.97 -28.40 5.83
C ILE A 127 5.51 -26.94 5.94
N LEU A 128 6.26 -26.10 6.64
CA LEU A 128 5.94 -24.68 6.80
C LEU A 128 5.93 -23.94 5.45
N MET A 129 6.93 -24.16 4.59
CA MET A 129 7.01 -23.57 3.25
C MET A 129 5.82 -23.97 2.38
N VAL A 130 5.44 -25.24 2.38
CA VAL A 130 4.29 -25.74 1.61
C VAL A 130 2.98 -25.15 2.14
N LEU A 131 2.76 -25.16 3.46
CA LEU A 131 1.55 -24.59 4.07
C LEU A 131 1.44 -23.08 3.81
N PHE A 132 2.55 -22.38 3.94
CA PHE A 132 2.60 -20.94 3.71
C PHE A 132 2.34 -20.58 2.25
N SER A 133 2.94 -21.30 1.30
CA SER A 133 2.65 -21.14 -0.13
C SER A 133 1.19 -21.43 -0.46
N LEU A 134 0.61 -22.49 0.11
CA LEU A 134 -0.80 -22.82 -0.07
C LEU A 134 -1.71 -21.73 0.51
N LEU A 135 -1.38 -21.19 1.68
CA LEU A 135 -2.14 -20.10 2.28
C LEU A 135 -2.13 -18.86 1.38
N ILE A 136 -0.98 -18.45 0.84
CA ILE A 136 -0.92 -17.28 -0.03
C ILE A 136 -1.63 -17.53 -1.38
N ALA A 137 -1.41 -18.70 -1.99
CA ALA A 137 -2.01 -19.05 -3.28
C ALA A 137 -3.54 -19.25 -3.20
N VAL A 138 -4.05 -19.85 -2.13
CA VAL A 138 -5.48 -20.17 -2.01
C VAL A 138 -6.25 -19.09 -1.27
N TYR A 139 -5.67 -18.44 -0.27
CA TYR A 139 -6.38 -17.44 0.51
C TYR A 139 -6.12 -16.03 0.00
N LEU A 140 -4.86 -15.62 -0.06
CA LEU A 140 -4.52 -14.22 -0.35
C LEU A 140 -4.82 -13.85 -1.80
N MET A 141 -4.46 -14.71 -2.76
CA MET A 141 -4.75 -14.47 -4.18
C MET A 141 -6.25 -14.48 -4.46
N ASN A 142 -7.00 -15.42 -3.90
CA ASN A 142 -8.46 -15.47 -4.11
C ASN A 142 -9.18 -14.28 -3.47
N LEU A 143 -8.71 -13.82 -2.30
CA LEU A 143 -9.20 -12.60 -1.67
C LEU A 143 -8.92 -11.38 -2.55
N LEU A 144 -7.69 -11.25 -3.06
CA LEU A 144 -7.26 -10.10 -3.86
C LEU A 144 -7.96 -10.07 -5.23
N ILE A 145 -8.14 -11.23 -5.86
CA ILE A 145 -8.94 -11.38 -7.09
C ILE A 145 -10.41 -11.01 -6.82
N GLY A 146 -10.99 -11.45 -5.71
CA GLY A 146 -12.37 -11.12 -5.35
C GLY A 146 -12.58 -9.61 -5.12
N LEU A 147 -11.65 -8.97 -4.40
CA LEU A 147 -11.69 -7.52 -4.18
C LEU A 147 -11.48 -6.75 -5.49
N LEU A 148 -10.55 -7.18 -6.34
CA LEU A 148 -10.30 -6.58 -7.64
C LEU A 148 -11.52 -6.70 -8.56
N SER A 149 -12.16 -7.87 -8.59
CA SER A 149 -13.37 -8.10 -9.38
C SER A 149 -14.50 -7.16 -8.96
N ASN A 150 -14.71 -6.99 -7.65
CA ASN A 150 -15.73 -6.09 -7.13
C ASN A 150 -15.46 -4.62 -7.50
N ALA A 151 -14.19 -4.18 -7.40
CA ALA A 151 -13.80 -2.83 -7.79
C ALA A 151 -13.99 -2.57 -9.31
N ILE A 152 -13.69 -3.57 -10.15
CA ILE A 152 -13.93 -3.49 -11.60
C ILE A 152 -15.44 -3.43 -11.90
N GLU A 153 -16.25 -4.21 -11.19
CA GLU A 153 -17.71 -4.23 -11.38
C GLU A 153 -18.34 -2.87 -11.04
N GLU A 154 -17.92 -2.24 -9.95
CA GLU A 154 -18.40 -0.91 -9.57
C GLU A 154 -18.07 0.15 -10.63
N ASP A 155 -16.84 0.16 -11.17
CA ASP A 155 -16.46 1.10 -12.23
C ASP A 155 -17.23 0.83 -13.54
N ASN A 156 -17.39 -0.44 -13.92
CA ASN A 156 -18.15 -0.82 -15.11
C ASN A 156 -19.64 -0.43 -15.01
N ASN A 157 -20.25 -0.56 -13.82
CA ASN A 157 -21.63 -0.10 -13.58
C ASN A 157 -21.76 1.42 -13.76
N ARG A 158 -20.76 2.19 -13.31
CA ARG A 158 -20.74 3.65 -13.52
C ARG A 158 -20.61 4.00 -15.00
N VAL A 159 -19.73 3.31 -15.74
CA VAL A 159 -19.57 3.51 -17.19
C VAL A 159 -20.86 3.16 -17.94
N SER A 160 -21.53 2.06 -17.59
CA SER A 160 -22.82 1.67 -18.17
C SER A 160 -23.91 2.72 -17.94
N TYR A 161 -23.97 3.31 -16.75
CA TYR A 161 -24.90 4.40 -16.43
C TYR A 161 -24.72 5.64 -17.32
N TYR A 162 -23.48 6.09 -17.52
CA TYR A 162 -23.21 7.22 -18.42
C TYR A 162 -23.57 6.92 -19.88
N HIS A 163 -23.35 5.69 -20.34
CA HIS A 163 -23.77 5.29 -21.69
C HIS A 163 -25.28 5.30 -21.86
N ALA A 164 -26.03 4.82 -20.86
CA ALA A 164 -27.49 4.83 -20.89
C ALA A 164 -28.07 6.27 -20.96
N ASP A 165 -27.51 7.21 -20.18
CA ASP A 165 -27.94 8.61 -20.20
C ASP A 165 -27.63 9.30 -21.55
N VAL A 166 -26.47 8.99 -22.14
CA VAL A 166 -26.08 9.47 -23.48
C VAL A 166 -27.00 8.91 -24.56
N ASP A 167 -27.35 7.63 -24.51
CA ASP A 167 -28.25 7.00 -25.47
C ASP A 167 -29.69 7.50 -25.33
N GLU A 168 -30.16 7.75 -24.11
CA GLU A 168 -31.46 8.37 -23.86
C GLU A 168 -31.50 9.82 -24.38
N THR A 169 -30.44 10.58 -24.16
CA THR A 169 -30.28 11.92 -24.74
C THR A 169 -30.33 11.87 -26.27
N ARG A 170 -29.62 10.91 -26.88
CA ARG A 170 -29.64 10.68 -28.33
C ARG A 170 -31.05 10.33 -28.82
N ARG A 171 -31.81 9.52 -28.09
CA ARG A 171 -33.19 9.15 -28.43
C ARG A 171 -34.11 10.38 -28.44
N LYS A 172 -34.10 11.17 -27.37
CA LYS A 172 -34.93 12.39 -27.26
C LYS A 172 -34.62 13.41 -28.35
N ILE A 173 -33.34 13.61 -28.69
CA ILE A 173 -32.96 14.52 -29.77
C ILE A 173 -33.52 14.04 -31.12
N LYS A 174 -33.45 12.73 -31.41
CA LYS A 174 -34.04 12.16 -32.64
C LYS A 174 -35.56 12.34 -32.69
N GLU A 175 -36.25 12.23 -31.55
CA GLU A 175 -37.69 12.50 -31.46
C GLU A 175 -38.01 13.96 -31.76
N LEU A 176 -37.29 14.91 -31.13
CA LEU A 176 -37.46 16.34 -31.41
C LEU A 176 -37.18 16.71 -32.87
N ILE A 177 -36.22 16.04 -33.52
CA ILE A 177 -35.94 16.24 -34.95
C ILE A 177 -37.12 15.74 -35.78
N LYS A 178 -37.64 14.55 -35.47
CA LYS A 178 -38.78 13.95 -36.17
C LYS A 178 -40.06 14.80 -36.03
N ASP A 179 -40.28 15.35 -34.84
CA ASP A 179 -41.46 16.16 -34.52
C ASP A 179 -41.34 17.61 -35.03
N GLY A 180 -40.19 17.97 -35.60
CA GLY A 180 -39.92 19.30 -36.17
C GLY A 180 -39.59 20.38 -35.13
N GLU A 181 -39.63 20.05 -33.84
CA GLU A 181 -39.37 20.97 -32.73
C GLU A 181 -37.87 21.33 -32.59
N TRP A 182 -36.97 20.51 -33.13
CA TRP A 182 -35.53 20.71 -33.02
C TRP A 182 -34.99 21.91 -33.80
N ASN A 183 -35.61 22.28 -34.91
CA ASN A 183 -35.04 23.20 -35.90
C ASN A 183 -35.28 24.70 -35.65
N SER A 184 -35.39 25.13 -34.38
CA SER A 184 -35.47 26.56 -34.04
C SER A 184 -34.17 27.32 -34.38
N ASP A 185 -34.32 28.58 -34.81
CA ASP A 185 -33.24 29.55 -35.06
C ASP A 185 -32.34 29.82 -33.84
N LYS A 186 -32.90 29.70 -32.63
CA LYS A 186 -32.16 29.82 -31.38
C LYS A 186 -31.15 28.68 -31.18
N PHE A 187 -29.93 29.05 -30.79
CA PHE A 187 -28.83 28.16 -30.39
C PHE A 187 -28.32 27.19 -31.49
N SER A 188 -28.43 27.57 -32.76
CA SER A 188 -27.99 26.76 -33.92
C SER A 188 -26.57 26.17 -33.76
N GLU A 189 -25.58 27.01 -33.40
CA GLU A 189 -24.19 26.55 -33.20
C GLU A 189 -24.06 25.51 -32.07
N MET A 190 -24.79 25.72 -30.97
CA MET A 190 -24.75 24.83 -29.80
C MET A 190 -25.40 23.48 -30.11
N LYS A 191 -26.48 23.47 -30.89
CA LYS A 191 -27.14 22.25 -31.38
C LYS A 191 -26.23 21.46 -32.31
N GLN A 192 -25.59 22.12 -33.28
CA GLN A 192 -24.62 21.47 -34.19
C GLN A 192 -23.44 20.87 -33.43
N LYS A 193 -22.90 21.59 -32.45
CA LYS A 193 -21.84 21.07 -31.58
C LYS A 193 -22.29 19.85 -30.76
N LEU A 194 -23.54 19.86 -30.27
CA LEU A 194 -24.13 18.75 -29.54
C LEU A 194 -24.34 17.51 -30.43
N LEU A 195 -24.88 17.69 -31.64
CA LEU A 195 -25.08 16.60 -32.62
C LEU A 195 -23.76 15.94 -32.99
N ASN A 196 -22.72 16.74 -33.26
CA ASN A 196 -21.36 16.25 -33.50
C ASN A 196 -20.80 15.48 -32.29
N LYS A 197 -20.98 16.01 -31.07
CA LYS A 197 -20.52 15.35 -29.84
C LYS A 197 -21.24 14.03 -29.57
N LEU A 198 -22.53 13.94 -29.90
CA LEU A 198 -23.36 12.74 -29.76
C LEU A 198 -23.29 11.81 -31.00
N ARG A 199 -22.53 12.18 -32.03
CA ARG A 199 -22.37 11.45 -33.30
C ARG A 199 -23.71 11.12 -33.96
N ILE A 200 -24.67 12.06 -33.90
CA ILE A 200 -25.97 11.94 -34.56
C ILE A 200 -25.80 12.45 -35.98
N GLN A 201 -26.12 11.63 -36.97
CA GLN A 201 -26.16 12.07 -38.37
C GLN A 201 -27.54 12.66 -38.65
N ASP A 202 -27.57 13.95 -39.03
CA ASP A 202 -28.72 14.53 -39.71
C ASP A 202 -28.79 13.89 -41.11
N LYS A 203 -29.89 13.21 -41.41
CA LYS A 203 -30.17 12.61 -42.71
C LYS A 203 -31.08 13.50 -43.53
#